data_AF-A0A7V5SRD7-F1
#
_entry.id   AF-A0A7V5SRD7-F1
#
_cell.length_a   1.000
_cell.length_b   1.000
_cell.length_c   1.000
_cell.angle_alpha   90.00
_cell.angle_beta   90.00
_cell.angle_gamma   90.00
#
_symmetry.space_group_name_H-M   'P 1'
#
loop_
_entity.id
_entity.type
_entity.pdbx_description
1 polymer ?
#
loop_
_entity_poly.entity_id
_entity_poly.type
_entity_poly.pdbx_seq_one_letter_code
_entity_poly.pdbx_strand_id
1 'polypeptide(L)'
;MKKLHIFILSSFTPKLLLTFLIALFVLLMQFLWRYIDELVGKGLEWTVIAELMMYASASLVPMALPLAILMASLMTFGNLGEHNELTALKSSGISLVQILSPLIIFTIILSILAFLFSNHVLPYSNLKMRSLIYDIRQQRPEFQLKEGVFNNNIDDFSFRVNYKDPKTGLLKDIIIYDHTEQNGNTKVTIADSGYMKMTANKAHLIVTLYHGRTYIESNENISYSRKKGYYPHRKEKFDKQTFYINMDGFDFERTSESLFRNHYQMMNIKQLKYY
;
A
#
# COMPACT_ATOMS: atom_id res chain seq x y z
N MET A 1 -25.57 24.53 35.99
CA MET A 1 -24.29 24.31 35.29
C MET A 1 -23.88 22.83 35.24
N LYS A 2 -23.43 22.19 36.34
CA LYS A 2 -22.90 20.80 36.31
C LYS A 2 -23.84 19.75 35.68
N LYS A 3 -25.13 19.77 35.99
CA LYS A 3 -26.11 18.81 35.41
C LYS A 3 -26.29 18.96 33.89
N LEU A 4 -26.27 20.19 33.37
CA LEU A 4 -26.37 20.45 31.93
C LEU A 4 -25.13 19.95 31.19
N HIS A 5 -23.94 20.21 31.72
CA HIS A 5 -22.71 19.70 31.11
C HIS A 5 -22.67 18.17 31.08
N ILE A 6 -23.05 17.51 32.18
CA ILE A 6 -23.14 16.05 32.24
C ILE A 6 -24.17 15.52 31.25
N PHE A 7 -25.33 16.17 31.13
CA PHE A 7 -26.38 15.77 30.20
C PHE A 7 -25.92 15.83 28.73
N ILE A 8 -25.29 16.93 28.32
CA ILE A 8 -24.76 17.09 26.96
C ILE A 8 -23.63 16.08 26.70
N LEU A 9 -22.72 15.88 27.66
CA LEU A 9 -21.60 14.96 27.49
C LEU A 9 -22.05 13.49 27.44
N SER A 10 -23.03 13.13 28.27
CA SER A 10 -23.65 11.80 28.27
C SER A 10 -24.43 11.53 26.99
N SER A 11 -25.00 12.57 26.38
CA SER A 11 -25.67 12.44 25.08
C SER A 11 -24.69 12.33 23.92
N PHE A 12 -23.55 13.01 23.99
CA PHE A 12 -22.56 13.08 22.92
C PHE A 12 -21.63 11.86 22.87
N THR A 13 -21.11 11.43 24.02
CA THR A 13 -20.06 10.39 24.09
C THR A 13 -20.47 9.06 23.43
N PRO A 14 -21.68 8.52 23.65
CA PRO A 14 -22.11 7.28 22.98
C PRO A 14 -22.24 7.46 21.46
N LYS A 15 -22.74 8.62 21.01
CA LYS A 15 -22.89 8.94 19.58
C LYS A 15 -21.52 9.05 18.93
N LEU A 16 -20.56 9.69 19.59
CA LEU A 16 -19.16 9.77 19.14
C LEU A 16 -18.53 8.40 19.01
N LEU A 17 -18.68 7.52 20.01
CA LEU A 17 -18.11 6.18 19.96
C LEU A 17 -18.70 5.39 18.79
N LEU A 18 -20.02 5.45 18.61
CA LEU A 18 -20.72 4.76 17.54
C LEU A 18 -20.29 5.29 16.15
N THR A 19 -20.34 6.59 15.93
CA THR A 19 -19.94 7.19 14.64
C THR A 19 -18.47 6.97 14.35
N PHE A 20 -17.61 6.96 15.37
CA PHE A 20 -16.20 6.64 15.24
C PHE A 20 -15.97 5.20 14.79
N LEU A 21 -16.63 4.23 15.44
CA LEU A 21 -16.51 2.82 15.05
C LEU A 21 -17.02 2.58 13.63
N ILE A 22 -18.15 3.20 13.26
CA ILE A 22 -18.71 3.11 11.90
C ILE A 22 -17.74 3.73 10.89
N ALA A 23 -17.25 4.94 11.14
CA ALA A 23 -16.31 5.61 10.25
C ALA A 23 -15.01 4.81 10.09
N LEU A 24 -14.44 4.30 11.19
CA LEU A 24 -13.26 3.46 11.18
C LEU A 24 -13.50 2.18 10.36
N PHE A 25 -14.65 1.54 10.54
CA PHE A 25 -15.03 0.34 9.80
C PHE A 25 -15.16 0.61 8.30
N VAL A 26 -15.84 1.68 7.91
CA VAL A 26 -16.00 2.07 6.49
C VAL A 26 -14.63 2.35 5.85
N LEU A 27 -13.76 3.08 6.54
CA LEU A 27 -12.40 3.36 6.07
C LEU A 27 -11.54 2.10 5.98
N LEU A 28 -11.69 1.17 6.94
CA LEU A 28 -11.03 -0.13 6.89
C LEU A 28 -11.50 -0.98 5.71
N MET A 29 -12.80 -0.96 5.41
CA MET A 29 -13.32 -1.65 4.22
C MET A 29 -12.81 -1.02 2.93
N GLN A 30 -12.74 0.31 2.87
CA GLN A 30 -12.12 1.01 1.74
C GLN A 30 -10.64 0.63 1.58
N PHE A 31 -9.90 0.53 2.68
CA PHE A 31 -8.53 0.07 2.69
C PHE A 31 -8.43 -1.38 2.18
N LEU A 32 -9.27 -2.28 2.70
CA LEU A 32 -9.28 -3.68 2.29
C LEU A 32 -9.54 -3.81 0.78
N TRP A 33 -10.52 -3.06 0.26
CA TRP A 33 -10.80 -3.02 -1.18
C TRP A 33 -9.61 -2.53 -1.99
N ARG A 34 -8.91 -1.49 -1.51
CA ARG A 34 -7.72 -0.95 -2.18
C ARG A 34 -6.57 -1.95 -2.27
N TYR A 35 -6.44 -2.83 -1.29
CA TYR A 35 -5.35 -3.81 -1.19
C TYR A 35 -5.81 -5.26 -1.46
N ILE A 36 -7.05 -5.47 -1.95
CA ILE A 36 -7.61 -6.80 -2.10
C ILE A 36 -6.79 -7.68 -3.06
N ASP A 37 -6.33 -7.10 -4.16
CA ASP A 37 -5.48 -7.78 -5.15
C ASP A 37 -4.11 -8.17 -4.57
N GLU A 38 -3.66 -7.44 -3.55
CA GLU A 38 -2.40 -7.72 -2.87
C GLU A 38 -2.55 -8.78 -1.77
N LEU A 39 -3.76 -9.01 -1.27
CA LEU A 39 -4.03 -9.92 -0.15
C LEU A 39 -4.59 -11.27 -0.62
N VAL A 40 -5.44 -11.26 -1.65
CA VAL A 40 -6.12 -12.45 -2.16
C VAL A 40 -5.18 -13.29 -3.03
N GLY A 41 -5.25 -14.62 -2.88
CA GLY A 41 -4.51 -15.57 -3.73
C GLY A 41 -3.03 -15.78 -3.36
N LYS A 42 -2.54 -15.13 -2.30
CA LYS A 42 -1.13 -15.24 -1.86
C LYS A 42 -0.85 -16.29 -0.77
N GLY A 43 -1.89 -16.94 -0.24
CA GLY A 43 -1.74 -17.95 0.81
C GLY A 43 -1.22 -17.36 2.13
N LEU A 44 -1.59 -16.11 2.44
CA LEU A 44 -1.21 -15.44 3.67
C LEU A 44 -1.86 -16.14 4.87
N GLU A 45 -1.11 -16.31 5.95
CA GLU A 45 -1.68 -16.73 7.22
C GLU A 45 -2.67 -15.67 7.72
N TRP A 46 -3.75 -16.11 8.36
CA TRP A 46 -4.77 -15.23 8.95
C TRP A 46 -4.17 -14.26 9.98
N THR A 47 -3.12 -14.67 10.68
CA THR A 47 -2.35 -13.85 11.64
C THR A 47 -1.76 -12.61 10.98
N VAL A 48 -1.16 -12.73 9.81
CA VAL A 48 -0.56 -11.61 9.05
C VAL A 48 -1.65 -10.64 8.59
N ILE A 49 -2.80 -11.16 8.16
CA ILE A 49 -3.95 -10.33 7.77
C ILE A 49 -4.47 -9.55 8.97
N ALA A 50 -4.64 -10.21 10.12
CA ALA A 50 -5.11 -9.55 11.34
C ALA A 50 -4.13 -8.48 11.83
N GLU A 51 -2.82 -8.75 11.80
CA GLU A 51 -1.76 -7.80 12.14
C GLU A 51 -1.79 -6.58 11.21
N LEU A 52 -1.91 -6.80 9.89
CA LEU A 52 -2.05 -5.73 8.91
C LEU A 52 -3.31 -4.88 9.16
N MET A 53 -4.45 -5.52 9.42
CA MET A 53 -5.71 -4.82 9.71
C MET A 53 -5.61 -3.99 11.00
N MET A 54 -4.91 -4.48 12.01
CA MET A 54 -4.68 -3.74 13.25
C MET A 54 -3.85 -2.47 13.01
N TYR A 55 -2.74 -2.57 12.27
CA TYR A 55 -1.94 -1.39 11.93
C TYR A 55 -2.66 -0.43 10.98
N ALA A 56 -3.42 -0.95 10.02
CA ALA A 56 -4.26 -0.16 9.14
C ALA A 56 -5.31 0.62 9.94
N SER A 57 -5.98 -0.02 10.91
CA SER A 57 -6.96 0.64 11.77
C SER A 57 -6.34 1.82 12.54
N ALA A 58 -5.17 1.61 13.17
CA ALA A 58 -4.45 2.64 13.89
C ALA A 58 -4.05 3.81 12.97
N SER A 59 -3.67 3.51 11.72
CA SER A 59 -3.31 4.54 10.74
C SER A 59 -4.50 5.41 10.29
N LEU A 60 -5.72 4.86 10.35
CA LEU A 60 -6.95 5.53 9.89
C LEU A 60 -7.63 6.35 11.00
N VAL A 61 -7.28 6.13 12.28
CA VAL A 61 -7.85 6.86 13.43
C VAL A 61 -7.81 8.39 13.24
N PRO A 62 -6.69 9.02 12.83
CA PRO A 62 -6.65 10.48 12.67
C PRO A 62 -7.61 11.01 11.60
N MET A 63 -7.99 10.18 10.63
CA MET A 63 -8.95 10.53 9.58
C MET A 63 -10.40 10.25 10.02
N ALA A 64 -10.62 9.16 10.76
CA ALA A 64 -11.93 8.78 11.27
C ALA A 64 -12.44 9.74 12.37
N LEU A 65 -11.54 10.24 13.21
CA LEU A 65 -11.89 10.99 14.42
C LEU A 65 -12.56 12.36 14.13
N PRO A 66 -12.08 13.22 13.22
CA PRO A 66 -12.78 14.45 12.85
C PRO A 66 -14.17 14.21 12.24
N LEU A 67 -14.28 13.18 11.39
CA LEU A 67 -15.54 12.79 10.75
C LEU A 67 -16.56 12.33 11.81
N ALA A 68 -16.11 11.52 12.77
CA ALA A 68 -16.92 11.04 13.87
C ALA A 68 -17.42 12.17 14.78
N ILE A 69 -16.54 13.13 15.12
CA ILE A 69 -16.88 14.30 15.93
C ILE A 69 -17.96 15.14 15.26
N LEU A 70 -17.82 15.40 13.96
CA LEU A 70 -18.80 16.16 13.18
C LEU A 70 -20.17 15.47 13.18
N MET A 71 -20.18 14.17 12.85
CA MET A 71 -21.42 13.39 12.82
C MET A 71 -22.08 13.29 14.19
N ALA A 72 -21.30 13.01 15.24
CA ALA A 72 -21.80 12.93 16.60
C ALA A 72 -22.34 14.27 17.10
N SER A 73 -21.70 15.38 16.73
CA SER A 73 -22.17 16.73 17.06
C SER A 73 -23.51 17.00 16.40
N LEU A 74 -23.62 16.70 15.09
CA LEU A 74 -24.86 16.86 14.33
C LEU A 74 -25.99 16.02 14.91
N MET A 75 -25.76 14.74 15.22
CA MET A 75 -26.76 13.86 15.84
C MET A 75 -27.14 14.29 17.25
N THR A 76 -26.19 14.83 18.02
CA THR A 76 -26.46 15.30 19.38
C THR A 76 -27.38 16.51 19.35
N PHE A 77 -26.99 17.54 18.61
CA PHE A 77 -27.77 18.78 18.50
C PHE A 77 -29.05 18.62 17.68
N GLY A 78 -29.05 17.73 16.69
CA GLY A 78 -30.24 17.32 15.94
C GLY A 78 -31.29 16.74 16.87
N ASN A 79 -30.94 15.73 17.67
CA ASN A 79 -31.88 15.12 18.63
C ASN A 79 -32.37 16.12 19.69
N LEU A 80 -31.46 16.96 20.23
CA LEU A 80 -31.83 18.03 21.17
C LEU A 80 -32.83 19.02 20.54
N GLY A 81 -32.72 19.28 19.24
CA GLY A 81 -33.63 20.12 18.47
C GLY A 81 -34.99 19.45 18.24
N GLU A 82 -34.99 18.18 17.80
CA GLU A 82 -36.21 17.40 17.54
C GLU A 82 -37.08 17.23 18.79
N HIS A 83 -36.46 17.00 19.94
CA HIS A 83 -37.16 16.84 21.22
C HIS A 83 -37.50 18.18 21.89
N ASN A 84 -37.30 19.31 21.20
CA ASN A 84 -37.46 20.68 21.73
C ASN A 84 -36.66 20.97 23.01
N GLU A 85 -35.71 20.13 23.38
CA GLU A 85 -34.84 20.31 24.56
C GLU A 85 -33.95 21.54 24.37
N LEU A 86 -33.42 21.75 23.17
CA LEU A 86 -32.61 22.92 22.84
C LEU A 86 -33.42 24.23 22.96
N THR A 87 -34.68 24.20 22.52
CA THR A 87 -35.61 25.34 22.62
C THR A 87 -35.96 25.62 24.08
N ALA A 88 -36.29 24.60 24.86
CA ALA A 88 -36.58 24.74 26.29
C ALA A 88 -35.39 25.31 27.07
N LEU A 89 -34.17 24.84 26.79
CA LEU A 89 -32.95 25.36 27.40
C LEU A 89 -32.72 26.84 27.05
N LYS A 90 -32.90 27.24 25.79
CA LYS A 90 -32.81 28.64 25.39
C LYS A 90 -33.89 29.52 26.05
N SER A 91 -35.13 29.05 26.11
CA SER A 91 -36.24 29.77 26.75
C SER A 91 -36.06 29.93 28.26
N SER A 92 -35.27 29.04 28.90
CA SER A 92 -34.87 29.17 30.31
C SER A 92 -33.76 30.20 30.57
N GLY A 93 -33.33 30.93 29.53
CA GLY A 93 -32.29 31.97 29.63
C GLY A 93 -30.85 31.45 29.50
N ILE A 94 -30.66 30.18 29.16
CA ILE A 94 -29.32 29.59 28.98
C ILE A 94 -28.83 29.93 27.57
N SER A 95 -27.66 30.56 27.49
CA SER A 95 -27.08 30.95 26.20
C SER A 95 -26.61 29.73 25.41
N LEU A 96 -26.68 29.79 24.08
CA LEU A 96 -26.21 28.70 23.21
C LEU A 96 -24.73 28.36 23.44
N VAL A 97 -23.91 29.38 23.74
CA VAL A 97 -22.48 29.21 24.04
C VAL A 97 -22.28 28.40 25.33
N GLN A 98 -23.13 28.58 26.35
CA GLN A 98 -23.06 27.76 27.58
C GLN A 98 -23.44 26.30 27.32
N ILE A 99 -24.37 26.05 26.39
CA ILE A 99 -24.76 24.69 25.96
C ILE A 99 -23.63 24.01 25.20
N LEU A 100 -22.89 24.76 24.35
CA LEU A 100 -21.76 24.28 23.56
C LEU A 100 -20.46 24.13 24.33
N SER A 101 -20.23 24.97 25.35
CA SER A 101 -19.02 24.98 26.18
C SER A 101 -18.49 23.59 26.62
N PRO A 102 -19.32 22.66 27.16
CA PRO A 102 -18.81 21.35 27.56
C PRO A 102 -18.25 20.53 26.38
N LEU A 103 -18.84 20.66 25.20
CA LEU A 103 -18.38 19.96 24.00
C LEU A 103 -17.11 20.59 23.43
N ILE A 104 -16.98 21.91 23.51
CA ILE A 104 -15.75 22.60 23.10
C ILE A 104 -14.58 22.12 23.97
N ILE A 105 -14.76 22.12 25.30
CA ILE A 105 -13.72 21.65 26.25
C ILE A 105 -13.38 20.18 25.97
N PHE A 106 -14.39 19.33 25.78
CA PHE A 106 -14.20 17.91 25.46
C PHE A 106 -13.43 17.70 24.15
N THR A 107 -13.78 18.46 23.10
CA THR A 107 -13.15 18.35 21.78
C THR A 107 -11.70 18.85 21.81
N ILE A 108 -11.39 19.87 22.61
CA ILE A 108 -10.00 20.33 22.84
C ILE A 108 -9.18 19.21 23.49
N ILE A 109 -9.71 18.57 24.53
CA ILE A 109 -9.05 17.43 25.19
C ILE A 109 -8.83 16.29 24.18
N LEU A 110 -9.85 15.97 23.39
CA LEU A 110 -9.79 14.93 22.38
C LEU A 110 -8.78 15.26 21.27
N SER A 111 -8.66 16.53 20.88
CA SER A 111 -7.68 17.01 19.92
C SER A 111 -6.25 16.84 20.44
N ILE A 112 -5.99 17.16 21.71
CA ILE A 112 -4.68 16.93 22.35
C ILE A 112 -4.34 15.44 22.36
N LEU A 113 -5.31 14.58 22.72
CA LEU A 113 -5.12 13.13 22.69
C LEU A 113 -4.87 12.60 21.28
N ALA A 114 -5.62 13.08 20.29
CA ALA A 114 -5.45 12.73 18.88
C ALA A 114 -4.08 13.19 18.35
N PHE A 115 -3.61 14.35 18.77
CA PHE A 115 -2.28 14.86 18.43
C PHE A 115 -1.18 13.98 19.03
N LEU A 116 -1.27 13.61 20.30
CA LEU A 116 -0.31 12.68 20.93
C LEU A 116 -0.31 11.32 20.26
N PHE A 117 -1.50 10.80 19.91
CA PHE A 117 -1.65 9.56 19.15
C PHE A 117 -1.00 9.67 17.77
N SER A 118 -1.25 10.76 17.04
CA SER A 118 -0.66 11.03 15.73
C SER A 118 0.86 11.20 15.80
N ASN A 119 1.38 11.74 16.89
CA ASN A 119 2.82 11.91 17.06
C ASN A 119 3.54 10.61 17.44
N HIS A 120 2.93 9.71 18.22
CA HIS A 120 3.62 8.53 18.74
C HIS A 120 3.21 7.21 18.08
N VAL A 121 1.91 7.02 17.85
CA VAL A 121 1.36 5.73 17.40
C VAL A 121 1.29 5.66 15.88
N LEU A 122 0.95 6.76 15.23
CA LEU A 122 0.82 6.82 13.77
C LEU A 122 2.13 6.52 13.03
N PRO A 123 3.31 7.02 13.44
CA PRO A 123 4.55 6.75 12.74
C PRO A 123 4.93 5.27 12.82
N TYR A 124 4.80 4.69 14.02
CA TYR A 124 5.07 3.27 14.27
C TYR A 124 4.13 2.37 13.46
N SER A 125 2.83 2.67 13.48
CA SER A 125 1.83 1.89 12.76
C SER A 125 2.00 1.98 11.25
N ASN A 126 2.29 3.17 10.71
CA ASN A 126 2.55 3.34 9.27
C ASN A 126 3.79 2.60 8.81
N LEU A 127 4.87 2.67 9.60
CA LEU A 127 6.11 1.96 9.27
C LEU A 127 5.87 0.46 9.21
N LYS A 128 5.22 -0.09 10.24
CA LYS A 128 4.95 -1.53 10.32
C LYS A 128 3.99 -2.00 9.24
N MET A 129 2.94 -1.23 8.97
CA MET A 129 2.00 -1.50 7.88
C MET A 129 2.69 -1.51 6.52
N ARG A 130 3.53 -0.51 6.22
CA ARG A 130 4.22 -0.43 4.93
C ARG A 130 5.24 -1.55 4.75
N SER A 131 5.96 -1.91 5.81
CA SER A 131 6.86 -3.08 5.80
C SER A 131 6.09 -4.36 5.50
N LEU A 132 4.96 -4.60 6.18
CA LEU A 132 4.13 -5.79 5.95
C LEU A 132 3.60 -5.85 4.52
N ILE A 133 3.07 -4.73 4.00
CA ILE A 133 2.60 -4.66 2.60
C ILE A 133 3.74 -4.97 1.63
N TYR A 134 4.94 -4.44 1.89
CA TYR A 134 6.11 -4.70 1.06
C TYR A 134 6.52 -6.18 1.08
N ASP A 135 6.56 -6.81 2.26
CA ASP A 135 6.87 -8.23 2.41
C ASP A 135 5.81 -9.11 1.69
N ILE A 136 4.53 -8.74 1.80
CA ILE A 136 3.41 -9.40 1.09
C ILE A 136 3.54 -9.24 -0.44
N ARG A 137 4.05 -8.11 -0.92
CA ARG A 137 4.29 -7.88 -2.36
C ARG A 137 5.47 -8.69 -2.89
N GLN A 138 6.51 -8.87 -2.09
CA GLN A 138 7.69 -9.66 -2.46
C GLN A 138 7.42 -11.17 -2.48
N GLN A 139 6.44 -11.67 -1.73
CA GLN A 139 6.17 -13.11 -1.66
C GLN A 139 5.65 -13.71 -2.98
N ARG A 140 5.08 -12.90 -3.88
CA ARG A 140 4.61 -13.32 -5.22
C ARG A 140 4.86 -12.22 -6.27
N PRO A 141 6.09 -12.05 -6.77
CA PRO A 141 6.42 -11.02 -7.78
C PRO A 141 5.71 -11.28 -9.12
N GLU A 142 5.26 -12.52 -9.36
CA GLU A 142 4.41 -12.90 -10.49
C GLU A 142 3.17 -11.97 -10.65
N PHE A 143 2.64 -11.40 -9.56
CA PHE A 143 1.48 -10.49 -9.57
C PHE A 143 1.82 -9.01 -9.81
N GLN A 144 3.10 -8.63 -9.87
CA GLN A 144 3.49 -7.23 -10.09
C GLN A 144 3.58 -6.85 -11.57
N LEU A 145 3.54 -7.82 -12.49
CA LEU A 145 3.55 -7.53 -13.92
C LEU A 145 2.19 -7.03 -14.39
N LYS A 146 2.14 -5.73 -14.71
CA LYS A 146 0.99 -5.17 -15.44
C LYS A 146 1.02 -5.68 -16.87
N GLU A 147 -0.12 -6.21 -17.31
CA GLU A 147 -0.31 -6.66 -18.68
C GLU A 147 -0.09 -5.52 -19.68
N GLY A 148 0.59 -5.81 -20.78
CA GLY A 148 0.82 -4.87 -21.89
C GLY A 148 1.86 -3.78 -21.64
N VAL A 149 2.42 -3.66 -20.43
CA VAL A 149 3.41 -2.62 -20.08
C VAL A 149 4.77 -3.24 -19.81
N PHE A 150 5.85 -2.52 -20.16
CA PHE A 150 7.21 -2.89 -19.75
C PHE A 150 7.40 -2.64 -18.25
N ASN A 151 7.74 -3.69 -17.51
CA ASN A 151 8.02 -3.67 -16.08
C ASN A 151 9.53 -3.81 -15.88
N ASN A 152 10.14 -2.80 -15.26
CA ASN A 152 11.58 -2.72 -14.99
C ASN A 152 11.85 -2.88 -13.49
N ASN A 153 11.06 -3.71 -12.80
CA ASN A 153 11.15 -3.91 -11.35
C ASN A 153 12.21 -4.95 -10.96
N ILE A 154 12.88 -5.56 -11.93
CA ILE A 154 13.92 -6.56 -11.75
C ILE A 154 15.20 -5.93 -12.31
N ASP A 155 16.23 -5.86 -11.49
CA ASP A 155 17.50 -5.24 -11.88
C ASP A 155 18.05 -5.93 -13.14
N ASP A 156 18.55 -5.12 -14.08
CA ASP A 156 19.10 -5.52 -15.37
C ASP A 156 18.14 -6.23 -16.35
N PHE A 157 16.85 -6.37 -16.04
CA PHE A 157 15.87 -7.00 -16.94
C PHE A 157 14.57 -6.19 -17.10
N SER A 158 14.15 -5.98 -18.35
CA SER A 158 12.84 -5.37 -18.66
C SER A 158 11.87 -6.40 -19.24
N PHE A 159 10.74 -6.63 -18.56
CA PHE A 159 9.74 -7.62 -18.95
C PHE A 159 8.48 -6.97 -19.50
N ARG A 160 7.99 -7.47 -20.64
CA ARG A 160 6.62 -7.21 -21.10
C ARG A 160 5.90 -8.52 -21.31
N VAL A 161 4.74 -8.64 -20.67
CA VAL A 161 3.82 -9.76 -20.87
C VAL A 161 2.51 -9.19 -21.36
N ASN A 162 2.02 -9.67 -22.50
CA ASN A 162 0.79 -9.15 -23.09
C ASN A 162 -0.45 -9.68 -22.36
N TYR A 163 -0.44 -10.96 -21.98
CA TYR A 163 -1.56 -11.59 -21.30
C TYR A 163 -1.07 -12.56 -20.22
N LYS A 164 -1.70 -12.53 -19.05
CA LYS A 164 -1.45 -13.45 -17.95
C LYS A 164 -2.74 -14.16 -17.59
N ASP A 165 -2.74 -15.48 -17.66
CA ASP A 165 -3.85 -16.29 -17.18
C ASP A 165 -3.84 -16.32 -15.63
N PRO A 166 -4.87 -15.78 -14.94
CA PRO A 166 -4.92 -15.73 -13.48
C PRO A 166 -5.15 -17.10 -12.82
N LYS A 167 -5.66 -18.10 -13.54
CA LYS A 167 -5.93 -19.44 -12.98
C LYS A 167 -4.74 -20.38 -13.10
N THR A 168 -4.04 -20.33 -14.23
CA THR A 168 -2.92 -21.24 -14.52
C THR A 168 -1.55 -20.60 -14.28
N GLY A 169 -1.48 -19.27 -14.22
CA GLY A 169 -0.22 -18.52 -14.15
C GLY A 169 0.55 -18.51 -15.48
N LEU A 170 -0.07 -18.96 -16.57
CA LEU A 170 0.54 -18.97 -17.90
C LEU A 170 0.64 -17.54 -18.43
N LEU A 171 1.83 -17.16 -18.85
CA LEU A 171 2.12 -15.88 -19.47
C LEU A 171 2.16 -16.08 -20.99
N LYS A 172 1.62 -15.15 -21.76
CA LYS A 172 1.62 -15.16 -23.23
C LYS A 172 2.21 -13.88 -23.82
N ASP A 173 2.83 -14.03 -24.98
CA ASP A 173 3.57 -13.00 -25.72
C ASP A 173 4.54 -12.24 -24.81
N ILE A 174 5.60 -12.95 -24.42
CA ILE A 174 6.60 -12.47 -23.47
C ILE A 174 7.74 -11.85 -24.25
N ILE A 175 8.14 -10.63 -23.88
CA ILE A 175 9.33 -9.94 -24.38
C ILE A 175 10.21 -9.62 -23.18
N ILE A 176 11.47 -10.03 -23.25
CA ILE A 176 12.48 -9.81 -22.21
C ILE A 176 13.66 -9.10 -22.84
N TYR A 177 13.99 -7.93 -22.31
CA TYR A 177 15.27 -7.28 -22.59
C TYR A 177 16.24 -7.60 -21.45
N ASP A 178 17.43 -8.03 -21.82
CA ASP A 178 18.53 -8.32 -20.91
C ASP A 178 19.56 -7.18 -21.03
N HIS A 179 19.72 -6.42 -19.95
CA HIS A 179 20.61 -5.27 -19.82
C HIS A 179 21.83 -5.55 -18.95
N THR A 180 22.09 -6.82 -18.61
CA THR A 180 23.20 -7.22 -17.71
C THR A 180 24.57 -6.75 -18.20
N GLU A 181 24.77 -6.61 -19.51
CA GLU A 181 26.02 -6.14 -20.10
C GLU A 181 26.15 -4.60 -20.16
N GLN A 182 25.15 -3.84 -19.69
CA GLN A 182 25.06 -2.36 -19.71
C GLN A 182 25.32 -1.69 -21.08
N ASN A 183 25.35 -2.47 -22.17
CA ASN A 183 25.63 -2.02 -23.53
C ASN A 183 24.35 -1.66 -24.32
N GLY A 184 23.26 -1.31 -23.62
CA GLY A 184 21.96 -1.02 -24.22
C GLY A 184 21.09 -2.27 -24.42
N ASN A 185 20.34 -2.31 -25.52
CA ASN A 185 19.35 -3.38 -25.79
C ASN A 185 19.93 -4.45 -26.72
N THR A 186 21.08 -5.00 -26.37
CA THR A 186 21.82 -5.95 -27.23
C THR A 186 21.23 -7.35 -27.22
N LYS A 187 20.46 -7.71 -26.19
CA LYS A 187 19.86 -9.04 -26.06
C LYS A 187 18.36 -8.96 -25.78
N VAL A 188 17.58 -9.54 -26.69
CA VAL A 188 16.11 -9.55 -26.64
C VAL A 188 15.60 -10.97 -26.82
N THR A 189 14.80 -11.45 -25.87
CA THR A 189 14.13 -12.74 -25.95
C THR A 189 12.64 -12.54 -26.14
N ILE A 190 12.07 -13.18 -27.16
CA ILE A 190 10.63 -13.18 -27.44
C ILE A 190 10.14 -14.62 -27.34
N ALA A 191 9.06 -14.86 -26.61
CA ALA A 191 8.49 -16.19 -26.44
C ALA A 191 6.95 -16.16 -26.52
N ASP A 192 6.37 -17.20 -27.10
CA ASP A 192 4.92 -17.32 -27.24
C ASP A 192 4.26 -17.52 -25.87
N SER A 193 4.89 -18.32 -25.00
CA SER A 193 4.37 -18.58 -23.66
C SER A 193 5.45 -18.88 -22.63
N GLY A 194 5.10 -18.82 -21.35
CA GLY A 194 6.03 -19.11 -20.28
C GLY A 194 5.42 -19.07 -18.89
N TYR A 195 6.21 -19.49 -17.91
CA TYR A 195 5.93 -19.38 -16.49
C TYR A 195 7.08 -18.67 -15.81
N MET A 196 6.77 -17.92 -14.77
CA MET A 196 7.77 -17.45 -13.83
C MET A 196 7.43 -18.00 -12.46
N LYS A 197 8.44 -18.51 -11.76
CA LYS A 197 8.29 -19.07 -10.42
C LYS A 197 9.47 -18.65 -9.58
N MET A 198 9.21 -18.28 -8.34
CA MET A 198 10.28 -18.06 -7.37
C MET A 198 10.79 -19.40 -6.83
N THR A 199 12.10 -19.53 -6.64
CA THR A 199 12.70 -20.70 -5.97
C THR A 199 12.24 -20.75 -4.51
N ALA A 200 12.19 -21.94 -3.89
CA ALA A 200 11.75 -22.11 -2.50
C ALA A 200 12.56 -21.26 -1.49
N ASN A 201 13.84 -21.03 -1.77
CA ASN A 201 14.73 -20.17 -1.00
C ASN A 201 14.67 -18.68 -1.39
N LYS A 202 13.80 -18.28 -2.32
CA LYS A 202 13.64 -16.90 -2.83
C LYS A 202 14.89 -16.24 -3.44
N ALA A 203 16.00 -16.97 -3.58
CA ALA A 203 17.25 -16.46 -4.12
C ALA A 203 17.24 -16.30 -5.65
N HIS A 204 16.39 -17.06 -6.36
CA HIS A 204 16.30 -17.00 -7.82
C HIS A 204 14.86 -16.98 -8.31
N LEU A 205 14.56 -16.08 -9.25
CA LEU A 205 13.37 -16.16 -10.10
C LEU A 205 13.67 -17.02 -11.32
N ILE A 206 12.91 -18.11 -11.44
CA ILE A 206 13.00 -19.06 -12.55
C ILE A 206 11.99 -18.65 -13.61
N VAL A 207 12.48 -18.19 -14.76
CA VAL A 207 11.65 -17.85 -15.93
C VAL A 207 11.76 -18.98 -16.93
N THR A 208 10.71 -19.77 -17.09
CA THR A 208 10.64 -20.83 -18.11
C THR A 208 9.84 -20.34 -19.30
N LEU A 209 10.48 -20.22 -20.46
CA LEU A 209 9.87 -19.80 -21.71
C LEU A 209 9.71 -20.99 -22.65
N TYR A 210 8.66 -20.96 -23.47
CA TYR A 210 8.36 -21.96 -24.49
C TYR A 210 8.20 -21.31 -25.86
N HIS A 211 8.70 -22.00 -26.88
CA HIS A 211 8.61 -21.61 -28.29
C HIS A 211 9.01 -20.15 -28.51
N GLY A 212 10.31 -19.88 -28.40
CA GLY A 212 10.82 -18.51 -28.47
C GLY A 212 12.06 -18.36 -29.33
N ARG A 213 12.48 -17.11 -29.45
CA ARG A 213 13.68 -16.69 -30.17
C ARG A 213 14.42 -15.65 -29.36
N THR A 214 15.72 -15.84 -29.20
CA THR A 214 16.62 -14.84 -28.63
C THR A 214 17.44 -14.21 -29.74
N TYR A 215 17.46 -12.88 -29.75
CA TYR A 215 18.25 -12.05 -30.63
C TYR A 215 19.38 -11.46 -29.81
N ILE A 216 20.62 -11.66 -30.25
CA ILE A 216 21.83 -11.14 -29.61
C ILE A 216 22.59 -10.34 -30.65
N GLU A 217 22.78 -9.06 -30.42
CA GLU A 217 23.64 -8.20 -31.23
C GLU A 217 25.10 -8.43 -30.81
N SER A 218 25.96 -8.76 -31.78
CA SER A 218 27.37 -9.04 -31.52
C SER A 218 28.18 -7.75 -31.55
N ASN A 219 28.97 -7.49 -30.51
CA ASN A 219 29.80 -6.29 -30.38
C ASN A 219 31.21 -6.49 -31.02
N GLU A 220 31.29 -7.19 -32.16
CA GLU A 220 32.56 -7.37 -32.87
C GLU A 220 33.05 -6.04 -33.45
N ASN A 221 34.26 -5.60 -33.02
CA ASN A 221 35.08 -4.49 -33.53
C ASN A 221 34.32 -3.43 -34.37
N ILE A 222 33.69 -2.51 -33.63
CA ILE A 222 32.85 -1.38 -34.06
C ILE A 222 33.50 -0.49 -35.15
N SER A 223 34.82 -0.51 -35.31
CA SER A 223 35.56 0.38 -36.21
C SER A 223 35.32 0.14 -37.71
N TYR A 224 34.92 -1.07 -38.13
CA TYR A 224 34.69 -1.38 -39.56
C TYR A 224 33.22 -1.48 -39.97
N SER A 225 32.29 -1.79 -39.05
CA SER A 225 30.89 -2.11 -39.40
C SER A 225 29.93 -0.89 -39.42
N ARG A 226 30.23 0.19 -38.69
CA ARG A 226 29.38 1.41 -38.68
C ARG A 226 29.22 2.07 -40.06
N LYS A 227 30.15 1.84 -40.99
CA LYS A 227 30.15 2.45 -42.34
C LYS A 227 29.12 1.82 -43.30
N LYS A 228 28.48 0.70 -42.95
CA LYS A 228 27.59 -0.06 -43.84
C LYS A 228 26.19 -0.34 -43.29
N GLY A 229 25.83 0.17 -42.11
CA GLY A 229 24.51 -0.09 -41.51
C GLY A 229 24.21 -1.57 -41.25
N TYR A 230 25.26 -2.41 -41.17
CA TYR A 230 25.15 -3.84 -40.92
C TYR A 230 25.50 -4.12 -39.46
N TYR A 231 24.49 -4.54 -38.71
CA TYR A 231 24.62 -4.96 -37.32
C TYR A 231 24.60 -6.49 -37.26
N PRO A 232 25.77 -7.14 -37.03
CA PRO A 232 25.82 -8.58 -36.94
C PRO A 232 25.00 -9.04 -35.74
N HIS A 233 24.04 -9.92 -35.98
CA HIS A 233 23.17 -10.45 -34.93
C HIS A 233 23.11 -11.97 -35.01
N ARG A 234 23.06 -12.59 -33.84
CA ARG A 234 22.82 -14.01 -33.66
C ARG A 234 21.36 -14.22 -33.30
N LYS A 235 20.73 -15.21 -33.94
CA LYS A 235 19.38 -15.66 -33.61
C LYS A 235 19.44 -17.08 -33.09
N GLU A 236 18.90 -17.29 -31.90
CA GLU A 236 18.77 -18.60 -31.28
C GLU A 236 17.29 -18.93 -31.17
N LYS A 237 16.86 -20.05 -31.76
CA LYS A 237 15.49 -20.56 -31.64
C LYS A 237 15.48 -21.68 -30.61
N PHE A 238 14.50 -21.67 -29.72
CA PHE A 238 14.36 -22.68 -28.68
C PHE A 238 12.91 -23.13 -28.51
N ASP A 239 12.73 -24.41 -28.20
CA ASP A 239 11.42 -24.95 -27.82
C ASP A 239 11.13 -24.74 -26.32
N LYS A 240 12.17 -24.82 -25.49
CA LYS A 240 12.12 -24.50 -24.05
C LYS A 240 13.44 -23.87 -23.62
N GLN A 241 13.36 -22.74 -22.92
CA GLN A 241 14.52 -22.08 -22.30
C GLN A 241 14.18 -21.70 -20.86
N THR A 242 15.15 -21.82 -19.96
CA THR A 242 14.98 -21.46 -18.55
C THR A 242 16.07 -20.48 -18.14
N PHE A 243 15.66 -19.34 -17.59
CA PHE A 243 16.55 -18.32 -17.03
C PHE A 243 16.46 -18.36 -15.52
N TYR A 244 17.61 -18.17 -14.88
CA TYR A 244 17.71 -17.97 -13.44
C TYR A 244 18.16 -16.54 -13.22
N ILE A 245 17.29 -15.74 -12.63
CA ILE A 245 17.59 -14.36 -12.30
C ILE A 245 17.84 -14.30 -10.81
N ASN A 246 19.04 -13.87 -10.43
CA ASN A 246 19.37 -13.67 -9.03
C ASN A 246 18.50 -12.57 -8.45
N MET A 247 17.93 -12.84 -7.29
CA MET A 247 17.06 -11.94 -6.55
C MET A 247 17.84 -11.49 -5.31
N ASP A 248 18.72 -10.50 -5.49
CA ASP A 248 19.42 -9.90 -4.37
C ASP A 248 18.40 -9.14 -3.50
N GLY A 249 18.27 -9.52 -2.22
CA GLY A 249 17.38 -8.85 -1.25
C GLY A 249 16.00 -9.48 -0.99
N PHE A 250 15.73 -10.70 -1.48
CA PHE A 250 14.45 -11.41 -1.28
C PHE A 250 14.47 -12.50 -0.19
N ASP A 251 15.57 -12.64 0.55
CA ASP A 251 15.59 -13.43 1.77
C ASP A 251 14.55 -12.86 2.74
N PHE A 252 13.77 -13.74 3.35
CA PHE A 252 12.77 -13.36 4.35
C PHE A 252 13.44 -13.01 5.69
N GLU A 253 14.42 -12.11 5.66
CA GLU A 253 14.71 -11.29 6.81
C GLU A 253 13.67 -10.18 6.81
N ARG A 254 13.01 -9.94 7.95
CA ARG A 254 12.12 -8.79 8.12
C ARG A 254 12.82 -7.58 7.51
N THR A 255 12.21 -6.98 6.48
CA THR A 255 12.78 -5.79 5.84
C THR A 255 13.17 -4.82 6.93
N SER A 256 14.46 -4.51 7.05
CA SER A 256 14.97 -3.71 8.16
C SER A 256 14.20 -2.39 8.19
N GLU A 257 13.54 -2.08 9.30
CA GLU A 257 12.70 -0.90 9.50
C GLU A 257 13.42 0.43 9.15
N SER A 258 14.76 0.39 9.09
CA SER A 258 15.65 1.47 8.64
C SER A 258 15.39 1.97 7.22
N LEU A 259 14.91 1.13 6.29
CA LEU A 259 14.65 1.54 4.89
C LEU A 259 13.50 2.54 4.77
N PHE A 260 12.54 2.49 5.69
CA PHE A 260 11.34 3.32 5.66
C PHE A 260 11.34 4.45 6.70
N ARG A 261 12.21 4.37 7.71
CA ARG A 261 12.37 5.36 8.80
C ARG A 261 12.55 6.80 8.33
N ASN A 262 13.12 7.02 7.14
CA ASN A 262 13.45 8.35 6.63
C ASN A 262 12.27 9.06 5.93
N HIS A 263 11.10 8.44 5.79
CA HIS A 263 9.94 9.09 5.19
C HIS A 263 9.21 9.97 6.23
N TYR A 264 8.86 11.21 5.86
CA TYR A 264 8.24 12.19 6.78
C TYR A 264 6.95 11.69 7.47
N GLN A 265 6.20 10.79 6.82
CA GLN A 265 4.98 10.16 7.40
C GLN A 265 5.30 9.17 8.55
N MET A 266 6.58 8.84 8.75
CA MET A 266 7.08 7.86 9.73
C MET A 266 7.92 8.49 10.83
N MET A 267 7.92 9.82 10.92
CA MET A 267 8.68 10.57 11.92
C MET A 267 7.74 11.25 12.90
N ASN A 268 8.13 11.26 14.18
CA ASN A 268 7.50 12.17 15.15
C ASN A 268 8.11 13.57 15.07
N ILE A 269 7.49 14.54 15.75
CA ILE A 269 7.91 15.95 15.73
C ILE A 269 9.37 16.17 16.16
N LYS A 270 9.90 15.40 17.11
CA LYS A 270 11.32 15.46 17.49
C LYS A 270 12.24 14.95 16.37
N GLN A 271 11.81 13.96 15.60
CA GLN A 271 12.58 13.41 14.48
C GLN A 271 12.52 14.32 13.25
N LEU A 272 11.36 14.93 12.98
CA LEU A 272 11.16 15.94 11.95
C LEU A 272 12.00 17.21 12.15
N LYS A 273 12.40 17.52 13.38
CA LYS A 273 13.22 18.70 13.70
C LYS A 273 14.68 18.58 13.22
N TYR A 274 15.14 17.37 12.93
CA TYR A 274 16.49 17.07 12.45
C TYR A 274 16.53 16.64 10.97
N TYR A 275 15.41 16.78 10.27
CA TYR A 275 15.26 16.61 8.83
C TYR A 275 15.31 17.97 8.13
#